data_AF-Q7MFT5-F1
#
_entry.id   AF-Q7MFT5-F1
#
_cell.length_a   1.000
_cell.length_b   1.000
_cell.length_c   1.000
_cell.angle_alpha   90.00
_cell.angle_beta   90.00
_cell.angle_gamma   90.00
#
_symmetry.space_group_name_H-M   'P 1'
#
loop_
_entity.id
_entity.type
_entity.pdbx_description
1 polymer ?
#
loop_
_entity_poly.entity_id
_entity_poly.type
_entity_poly.pdbx_seq_one_letter_code
_entity_poly.pdbx_strand_id
1 'polypeptide(L)' 'MKVVVEFLESGRFRDNFWDGEFRVEKGEHRAVSPSLAAQLIHNRQASLYHSDDPDQTAFINPADGTPMK' A
#
# COMPACT_ATOMS: atom_id res chain seq x y z
N MET A 1 5.80 1.83 -10.06
CA MET A 1 6.33 1.73 -8.68
C MET A 1 5.17 1.93 -7.71
N LYS A 2 4.99 1.04 -6.74
CA LYS A 2 3.94 1.11 -5.71
C LYS A 2 4.60 0.98 -4.34
N VAL A 3 4.02 1.59 -3.32
CA VAL A 3 4.50 1.54 -1.93
C VAL A 3 3.39 0.98 -1.05
N VAL A 4 3.75 0.19 -0.03
CA VAL A 4 2.79 -0.37 0.91
C VAL A 4 2.54 0.62 2.03
N VAL A 5 1.28 0.90 2.29
CA VAL A 5 0.85 1.72 3.43
C VAL A 5 -0.12 0.93 4.29
N GLU A 6 -0.08 1.19 5.59
CA GLU A 6 -1.07 0.75 6.56
C GLU A 6 -2.16 1.79 6.68
N PHE A 7 -3.41 1.43 6.40
CA PHE A 7 -4.54 2.33 6.55
C PHE A 7 -4.93 2.46 8.03
N LEU A 8 -5.00 3.69 8.54
CA LEU A 8 -5.35 3.95 9.94
C LEU A 8 -6.87 4.09 10.14
N GLU A 9 -7.62 4.19 9.05
CA GLU A 9 -9.06 4.36 9.02
C GLU A 9 -9.71 3.47 7.94
N SER A 10 -10.90 2.96 8.23
CA SER A 10 -11.70 2.24 7.25
C SER A 10 -12.39 3.24 6.32
N GLY A 11 -12.28 3.05 5.02
CA GLY A 11 -12.78 4.04 4.07
C GLY A 11 -12.79 3.55 2.64
N ARG A 12 -13.24 4.44 1.76
CA ARG A 12 -13.09 4.29 0.31
C ARG A 12 -12.01 5.25 -0.14
N PHE A 13 -11.03 4.71 -0.85
CA PHE A 13 -9.89 5.45 -1.35
C PHE A 13 -9.76 5.21 -2.85
N ARG A 14 -9.16 6.19 -3.52
CA ARG A 14 -8.96 6.17 -4.97
C ARG A 14 -7.52 6.52 -5.27
N ASP A 15 -6.80 5.57 -5.85
CA ASP A 15 -5.37 5.72 -6.14
C ASP A 15 -5.11 6.48 -7.44
N ASN A 16 -5.93 6.26 -8.45
CA ASN A 16 -5.79 6.92 -9.73
C ASN A 16 -7.16 7.35 -10.27
N PHE A 17 -7.19 8.38 -11.11
CA PHE A 17 -8.44 8.84 -11.72
C PHE A 17 -9.09 7.78 -12.63
N TRP A 18 -8.32 6.79 -13.07
CA TRP A 18 -8.79 5.65 -13.88
C TRP A 18 -8.88 4.35 -13.07
N ASP A 19 -8.34 4.34 -11.86
CA ASP A 19 -8.43 3.19 -10.96
C ASP A 19 -9.75 3.32 -10.19
N GLY A 20 -10.48 2.22 -10.09
CA GLY A 20 -11.73 2.18 -9.33
C GLY A 20 -11.51 2.59 -7.88
N GLU A 21 -12.56 3.11 -7.24
CA GLU A 21 -12.54 3.27 -5.80
C GLU A 21 -12.48 1.90 -5.14
N PHE A 22 -11.58 1.76 -4.17
CA PHE A 22 -11.46 0.53 -3.40
C PHE A 22 -11.77 0.81 -1.94
N ARG A 23 -12.34 -0.20 -1.29
CA ARG A 23 -12.57 -0.18 0.15
C ARG A 23 -11.35 -0.77 0.84
N VAL A 24 -10.97 -0.15 1.96
CA VAL A 24 -9.98 -0.67 2.90
C VAL A 24 -10.56 -0.60 4.30
N GLU A 25 -10.03 -1.44 5.17
CA GLU A 25 -10.33 -1.44 6.58
C GLU A 25 -9.14 -0.88 7.38
N LYS A 26 -9.43 -0.36 8.57
CA LYS A 26 -8.40 0.07 9.51
C LYS A 26 -7.47 -1.10 9.86
N GLY A 27 -6.17 -0.88 9.73
CA GLY A 27 -5.10 -1.86 9.91
C GLY A 27 -4.81 -2.67 8.64
N GLU A 28 -5.50 -2.43 7.53
CA GLU A 28 -5.22 -3.13 6.28
C GLU A 28 -3.97 -2.56 5.61
N HIS A 29 -3.11 -3.45 5.09
CA HIS A 29 -1.94 -3.08 4.29
C HIS A 29 -2.26 -3.19 2.81
N ARG A 30 -2.01 -2.13 2.05
CA ARG A 30 -2.21 -2.16 0.60
C ARG A 30 -1.14 -1.38 -0.15
N ALA A 31 -0.77 -1.93 -1.31
CA ALA A 31 0.15 -1.30 -2.23
C ALA A 31 -0.57 -0.21 -3.04
N VAL A 32 -0.12 1.04 -2.89
CA VAL A 32 -0.69 2.23 -3.54
C VAL A 32 0.39 2.99 -4.30
N SER A 33 -0.01 3.93 -5.14
CA SER A 33 0.92 4.84 -5.81
C SER A 33 1.62 5.72 -4.77
N PRO A 34 2.90 6.10 -4.99
CA PRO A 34 3.63 6.99 -4.09
C PRO A 34 2.89 8.31 -3.83
N SER A 35 2.19 8.84 -4.84
CA SER A 35 1.36 10.05 -4.74
C SER A 35 0.15 9.87 -3.84
N LEU A 36 -0.51 8.71 -3.85
CA LEU A 36 -1.62 8.43 -2.93
C LEU A 36 -1.06 8.21 -1.52
N ALA A 37 -0.01 7.43 -1.35
CA ALA A 37 0.64 7.22 -0.06
C ALA A 37 1.01 8.56 0.60
N ALA A 38 1.65 9.46 -0.13
CA ALA A 38 2.00 10.79 0.37
C ALA A 38 0.76 11.58 0.85
N GLN A 39 -0.34 11.54 0.09
CA GLN A 39 -1.59 12.20 0.46
C GLN A 39 -2.22 11.59 1.71
N LEU A 40 -2.28 10.26 1.79
CA LEU A 40 -2.84 9.55 2.94
C LEU A 40 -2.02 9.80 4.21
N ILE A 41 -0.69 9.79 4.10
CA ILE A 41 0.21 10.07 5.22
C ILE A 41 0.09 11.55 5.64
N HIS A 42 0.02 12.47 4.68
CA HIS A 42 -0.19 13.90 4.96
C HIS A 42 -1.49 14.16 5.73
N ASN A 43 -2.57 13.46 5.35
CA ASN A 43 -3.87 13.55 6.01
C ASN A 43 -3.97 12.69 7.28
N ARG A 44 -2.90 11.99 7.71
CA ARG A 44 -2.90 11.04 8.83
C ARG A 44 -3.93 9.89 8.69
N GLN A 45 -4.28 9.53 7.46
CA GLN A 45 -5.21 8.44 7.16
C GLN A 45 -4.49 7.10 6.91
N ALA A 46 -3.18 7.16 6.65
CA ALA A 46 -2.33 5.98 6.55
C ALA A 46 -0.95 6.25 7.14
N SER A 47 -0.22 5.17 7.44
CA SER A 47 1.19 5.19 7.81
C SER A 47 2.00 4.41 6.78
N LEU A 48 3.26 4.81 6.57
CA LEU A 48 4.14 4.05 5.69
C LEU A 48 4.50 2.74 6.39
N TYR A 49 4.15 1.62 5.77
CA TYR A 49 4.49 0.32 6.31
C TYR A 49 5.94 0.02 5.91
N HIS A 50 6.85 0.24 6.85
CA HIS A 50 8.20 -0.28 6.76
C HIS A 50 8.17 -1.69 7.36
N SER A 51 8.25 -2.71 6.53
CA SER A 51 8.78 -3.98 7.00
C SER A 51 10.20 -3.68 7.46
N ASP A 52 10.43 -3.63 8.77
CA ASP A 52 11.75 -3.54 9.39
C ASP A 52 12.49 -4.88 9.21
N ASP A 53 12.52 -5.36 7.97
CA ASP A 53 13.23 -6.55 7.54
C ASP A 53 14.15 -6.06 6.41
N PRO A 54 15.46 -5.93 6.65
CA PRO A 54 16.40 -5.35 5.69
C PRO A 54 16.54 -6.18 4.39
N ASP A 55 15.87 -7.32 4.29
CA ASP A 55 15.90 -8.22 3.14
C ASP A 55 14.60 -8.22 2.30
N GLN A 56 13.54 -7.53 2.74
CA GLN A 56 12.24 -7.60 2.08
C GLN A 56 11.89 -6.32 1.32
N THR A 57 12.77 -5.90 0.40
CA THR A 57 12.35 -5.15 -0.78
C THR A 57 11.60 -6.09 -1.73
N ALA A 58 10.49 -6.66 -1.27
CA ALA A 58 9.61 -7.44 -2.11
C ALA A 58 8.89 -6.47 -3.05
N PHE A 59 9.51 -6.20 -4.20
CA PHE A 59 8.77 -5.98 -5.42
C PHE A 59 7.87 -7.20 -5.62
N ILE A 60 6.65 -7.13 -5.09
CA ILE A 60 5.66 -8.18 -5.28
C ILE A 60 5.25 -8.09 -6.75
N ASN A 61 5.91 -8.88 -7.60
CA ASN A 61 5.47 -9.13 -8.96
C ASN A 61 4.19 -9.98 -8.84
N PRO A 62 3.03 -9.55 -9.36
CA PRO A 62 1.77 -10.28 -9.22
C PRO A 62 1.69 -11.55 -10.09
N ALA A 63 2.83 -12.17 -10.46
CA ALA A 63 2.87 -13.22 -11.48
C ALA A 63 3.58 -14.53 -11.09
N ASP A 64 4.31 -14.64 -9.99
CA ASP A 64 4.98 -15.92 -9.67
C ASP A 64 5.03 -16.20 -8.17
N GLY A 65 4.10 -17.04 -7.71
CA GLY A 65 3.99 -17.50 -6.33
C GLY A 65 4.99 -18.60 -5.98
N THR A 66 6.30 -18.35 -6.14
CA THR A 66 7.34 -19.31 -5.72
C THR A 66 8.54 -18.61 -5.07
N PRO A 67 8.85 -18.87 -3.79
CA PRO A 67 10.13 -18.43 -3.20
C PRO A 67 11.27 -19.30 -3.75
N MET A 68 12.31 -18.67 -4.32
CA MET A 68 13.55 -19.37 -4.68
C MET A 68 14.47 -19.53 -3.46
N LYS A 69 15.11 -20.70 -3.42
CA LYS A 69 15.85 -21.31 -2.31
C LYS A 69 17.26 -20.74 -2.14
#